data_AF-A0AAJ1VYK9-F1
#
_entry.id   AF-A0AAJ1VYK9-F1
#
_cell.length_a   1.000
_cell.length_b   1.000
_cell.length_c   1.000
_cell.angle_alpha   90.00
_cell.angle_beta   90.00
_cell.angle_gamma   90.00
#
_symmetry.space_group_name_H-M   'P 1'
#
loop_
_entity.id
_entity.type
_entity.pdbx_description
1 polymer ?
#
loop_
_entity_poly.entity_id
_entity_poly.type
_entity_poly.pdbx_seq_one_letter_code
_entity_poly.pdbx_strand_id
1 'polypeptide(L)'
;MSRLTAAGSLSRVDEAVRSLADLKAVHLLDYPGDEEGFDLGSPTDESEEIGRDLNRYRSASSQLDLIDPKNLLESEPIRGHLDGELPSRVEMMLGHLERLDVIDSELSSMAEEGDAL
;
A
#
# COMPACT_ATOMS: atom_id res chain seq x y z
N MET A 1 -18.09 -22.54 8.63
CA MET A 1 -17.74 -21.76 7.42
C MET A 1 -18.18 -22.56 6.21
N SER A 2 -18.93 -21.95 5.31
CA SER A 2 -19.35 -22.57 4.04
C SER A 2 -18.58 -21.90 2.90
N ARG A 3 -18.20 -22.67 1.86
CA ARG A 3 -17.60 -22.10 0.65
C ARG A 3 -18.72 -21.66 -0.29
N LEU A 4 -18.64 -20.43 -0.77
CA LEU A 4 -19.57 -19.87 -1.75
C LEU A 4 -18.78 -19.55 -3.01
N THR A 5 -19.29 -19.99 -4.17
CA THR A 5 -18.80 -19.57 -5.48
C THR A 5 -19.82 -18.58 -6.05
N ALA A 6 -19.37 -17.43 -6.51
CA ALA A 6 -20.21 -16.37 -7.08
C ALA A 6 -19.73 -16.02 -8.49
N ALA A 7 -20.66 -15.79 -9.40
CA ALA A 7 -20.41 -15.34 -10.77
C ALA A 7 -21.23 -14.09 -11.06
N GLY A 8 -20.67 -13.18 -11.86
CA GLY A 8 -21.30 -11.90 -12.17
C GLY A 8 -20.65 -11.19 -13.35
N SER A 9 -21.21 -10.04 -13.74
CA SER A 9 -20.65 -9.22 -14.81
C SER A 9 -19.34 -8.55 -14.39
N LEU A 10 -18.32 -8.60 -15.26
CA LEU A 10 -17.02 -7.96 -15.02
C LEU A 10 -17.15 -6.47 -14.66
N SER A 11 -18.09 -5.76 -15.30
CA SER A 11 -18.37 -4.33 -15.06
C SER A 11 -18.90 -3.99 -13.66
N ARG A 12 -19.24 -4.99 -12.83
CA ARG A 12 -19.71 -4.80 -11.46
C ARG A 12 -18.77 -5.37 -10.40
N VAL A 13 -17.60 -5.86 -10.79
CA VAL A 13 -16.65 -6.48 -9.85
C VAL A 13 -16.24 -5.49 -8.77
N ASP A 14 -15.96 -4.23 -9.11
CA ASP A 14 -15.55 -3.21 -8.13
C ASP A 14 -16.64 -2.94 -7.08
N GLU A 15 -17.90 -2.79 -7.52
CA GLU A 15 -19.05 -2.60 -6.65
C GLU A 15 -19.25 -3.82 -5.72
N ALA A 16 -19.10 -5.03 -6.26
CA ALA A 16 -19.22 -6.28 -5.51
C ALA A 16 -18.10 -6.41 -4.47
N VAL A 17 -16.84 -6.16 -4.84
CA VAL A 17 -15.68 -6.21 -3.92
C VAL A 17 -15.84 -5.19 -2.80
N ARG A 18 -16.26 -3.95 -3.10
CA ARG A 18 -16.53 -2.93 -2.07
C ARG A 18 -17.61 -3.38 -1.10
N SER A 19 -18.73 -3.90 -1.61
CA SER A 19 -19.83 -4.40 -0.78
C SER A 19 -19.40 -5.57 0.11
N LEU A 20 -18.55 -6.48 -0.40
CA LEU A 20 -18.00 -7.60 0.36
C LEU A 20 -17.01 -7.13 1.44
N ALA A 21 -16.19 -6.12 1.14
CA ALA A 21 -15.27 -5.52 2.08
C ALA A 21 -16.01 -4.85 3.25
N ASP A 22 -17.10 -4.12 2.96
CA ASP A 22 -17.92 -3.46 3.98
C ASP A 22 -18.67 -4.48 4.86
N LEU A 23 -19.04 -5.64 4.32
CA LEU A 23 -19.69 -6.71 5.06
C LEU A 23 -18.80 -7.30 6.18
N LYS A 24 -17.47 -7.26 6.02
CA LYS A 24 -16.47 -7.79 6.98
C LYS A 24 -16.72 -9.24 7.43
N ALA A 25 -17.38 -10.05 6.60
CA ALA A 25 -17.83 -11.41 6.98
C ALA A 25 -17.36 -12.51 6.02
N VAL A 26 -16.53 -12.18 5.03
CA VAL A 26 -16.07 -13.10 4.00
C VAL A 26 -14.55 -13.09 3.87
N HIS A 27 -13.99 -14.26 3.62
CA HIS A 27 -12.59 -14.41 3.23
C HIS A 27 -12.55 -14.65 1.72
N LEU A 28 -11.82 -13.80 1.01
CA LEU A 28 -11.58 -13.98 -0.42
C LEU A 28 -10.46 -15.01 -0.61
N LEU A 29 -10.68 -15.95 -1.53
CA LEU A 29 -9.68 -16.92 -1.95
C LEU A 29 -9.36 -16.64 -3.42
N ASP A 30 -8.08 -16.72 -3.78
CA ASP A 30 -7.67 -16.57 -5.16
C ASP A 30 -8.29 -17.69 -6.00
N TYR A 31 -8.94 -17.29 -7.08
CA TYR A 31 -9.55 -18.22 -8.02
C TYR A 31 -8.44 -18.81 -8.92
N PRO A 32 -8.25 -20.15 -8.93
CA PRO A 32 -7.13 -20.79 -9.61
C PRO A 32 -7.24 -20.81 -11.15
N GLY A 33 -8.37 -20.40 -11.73
CA GLY A 33 -8.51 -20.31 -13.18
C GLY A 33 -8.65 -21.67 -13.89
N ASP A 34 -9.09 -22.70 -13.18
CA ASP A 34 -9.17 -24.07 -13.68
C ASP A 34 -10.58 -24.52 -14.10
N GLU A 35 -11.61 -23.68 -13.90
CA GLU A 35 -12.99 -23.98 -14.32
C GLU A 35 -13.24 -23.59 -15.78
N GLU A 36 -13.59 -24.59 -16.60
CA GLU A 36 -13.84 -24.42 -18.03
C GLU A 36 -15.01 -23.46 -18.29
N GLY A 37 -14.79 -22.45 -19.13
CA GLY A 37 -15.79 -21.42 -19.46
C GLY A 37 -15.78 -20.19 -18.54
N PHE A 38 -14.88 -20.13 -17.56
CA PHE A 38 -14.65 -18.95 -16.73
C PHE A 38 -13.22 -18.43 -16.90
N ASP A 39 -13.10 -17.18 -17.33
CA ASP A 39 -11.82 -16.49 -17.45
C ASP A 39 -11.63 -15.50 -16.30
N LEU A 40 -10.38 -15.39 -15.82
CA LEU A 40 -9.98 -14.28 -14.97
C LEU A 40 -10.00 -12.98 -15.80
N GLY A 41 -10.72 -11.99 -15.31
CA GLY A 41 -10.64 -10.63 -15.85
C GLY A 41 -9.27 -9.99 -15.60
N SER A 42 -9.03 -8.84 -16.22
CA SER A 42 -7.87 -8.01 -15.89
C SER A 42 -8.20 -7.07 -14.74
N PRO A 43 -7.24 -6.76 -13.84
CA PRO A 43 -7.38 -5.67 -12.89
C PRO A 43 -7.69 -4.35 -13.61
N THR A 44 -8.34 -3.44 -12.90
CA THR A 44 -8.55 -2.06 -13.38
C THR A 44 -7.24 -1.29 -13.44
N ASP A 45 -7.17 -0.24 -14.26
CA ASP A 45 -5.97 0.61 -14.37
C ASP A 45 -5.58 1.23 -13.02
N GLU A 46 -6.57 1.56 -12.18
CA GLU A 46 -6.36 2.04 -10.80
C GLU A 46 -5.57 1.05 -9.93
N SER A 47 -5.63 -0.25 -10.22
CA SER A 47 -4.92 -1.28 -9.45
C SER A 47 -3.41 -1.09 -9.48
N GLU A 48 -2.85 -0.59 -10.59
CA GLU A 48 -1.42 -0.33 -10.69
C GLU A 48 -1.01 0.86 -9.80
N GLU A 49 -1.80 1.92 -9.80
CA GLU A 49 -1.58 3.10 -8.95
C GLU A 49 -1.62 2.73 -7.47
N ILE A 50 -2.67 2.01 -7.04
CA ILE A 50 -2.81 1.52 -5.67
C ILE A 50 -1.62 0.63 -5.28
N GLY A 51 -1.16 -0.24 -6.20
CA GLY A 51 0.00 -1.10 -5.96
C GLY A 51 1.29 -0.31 -5.76
N ARG A 52 1.52 0.73 -6.56
CA ARG A 52 2.67 1.63 -6.43
C ARG A 52 2.64 2.39 -5.11
N ASP A 53 1.49 2.95 -4.74
CA ASP A 53 1.32 3.70 -3.50
C ASP A 53 1.49 2.81 -2.27
N LEU A 54 0.93 1.60 -2.29
CA LEU A 54 1.12 0.63 -1.21
C LEU A 54 2.60 0.29 -1.00
N ASN A 55 3.35 0.06 -2.08
CA ASN A 55 4.78 -0.19 -2.01
C ASN A 55 5.55 1.02 -1.48
N ARG A 56 5.16 2.24 -1.88
CA ARG A 56 5.73 3.48 -1.34
C ARG A 56 5.51 3.59 0.16
N TYR A 57 4.29 3.37 0.64
CA TYR A 57 3.97 3.41 2.08
C TYR A 57 4.72 2.35 2.87
N ARG A 58 4.88 1.14 2.33
CA ARG A 58 5.70 0.09 2.96
C ARG A 58 7.17 0.46 3.04
N SER A 59 7.73 1.05 1.98
CA SER A 59 9.11 1.53 1.97
C SER A 59 9.32 2.61 3.04
N ALA A 60 8.45 3.62 3.06
CA ALA A 60 8.45 4.65 4.09
C ALA A 60 8.34 4.06 5.50
N SER A 61 7.38 3.15 5.72
CA SER A 61 7.21 2.47 7.00
C SER A 61 8.43 1.65 7.42
N SER A 62 9.19 1.08 6.49
CA SER A 62 10.37 0.26 6.82
C SER A 62 11.58 1.08 7.27
N GLN A 63 11.63 2.34 6.86
CA GLN A 63 12.69 3.30 7.22
C GLN A 63 12.35 4.07 8.50
N LEU A 64 11.11 3.96 8.98
CA LEU A 64 10.61 4.63 10.16
C LEU A 64 10.40 3.62 11.29
N ASP A 65 10.76 4.01 12.51
CA ASP A 65 10.44 3.21 13.70
C ASP A 65 8.98 3.47 14.12
N LEU A 66 8.04 2.99 13.31
CA LEU A 66 6.60 3.18 13.54
C LEU A 66 6.09 2.24 14.63
N ILE A 67 5.22 2.77 15.49
CA ILE A 67 4.54 1.99 16.50
C ILE A 67 3.29 1.37 15.88
N ASP A 68 3.17 0.05 15.99
CA ASP A 68 1.96 -0.65 15.57
C ASP A 68 0.71 -0.09 16.27
N PRO A 69 -0.37 0.17 15.54
CA PRO A 69 -1.60 0.67 16.14
C PRO A 69 -2.15 -0.36 17.12
N LYS A 70 -2.26 0.03 18.40
CA LYS A 70 -2.76 -0.85 19.48
C LYS A 70 -4.26 -1.15 19.37
N ASN A 71 -4.98 -0.32 18.62
CA ASN A 71 -6.41 -0.46 18.38
C ASN A 71 -6.66 -0.44 16.88
N LEU A 72 -7.67 -1.18 16.46
CA LEU A 72 -8.17 -1.11 15.09
C LEU A 72 -8.66 0.31 14.80
N LEU A 73 -8.12 0.91 13.75
CA LEU A 73 -8.54 2.23 13.29
C LEU A 73 -9.82 2.10 12.46
N GLU A 74 -10.72 3.07 12.61
CA GLU A 74 -11.92 3.16 11.77
C GLU A 74 -11.52 3.36 10.30
N SER A 75 -12.21 2.72 9.38
CA SER A 75 -11.84 2.74 7.96
C SER A 75 -12.06 4.10 7.30
N GLU A 76 -13.11 4.82 7.70
CA GLU A 76 -13.53 6.05 7.02
C GLU A 76 -12.51 7.20 7.15
N PRO A 77 -11.98 7.50 8.34
CA PRO A 77 -10.91 8.49 8.48
C PRO A 77 -9.65 8.10 7.72
N ILE A 78 -9.31 6.81 7.68
CA ILE A 78 -8.11 6.31 6.99
C ILE A 78 -8.24 6.49 5.48
N ARG A 79 -9.41 6.16 4.91
CA ARG A 79 -9.71 6.44 3.50
C ARG A 79 -9.59 7.94 3.20
N GLY A 80 -10.17 8.80 4.06
CA GLY A 80 -10.05 10.25 3.90
C GLY A 80 -8.61 10.78 3.98
N HIS A 81 -7.73 10.14 4.75
CA HIS A 81 -6.31 10.47 4.76
C HIS A 81 -5.58 10.01 3.50
N LEU A 82 -5.88 8.80 3.01
CA LEU A 82 -5.31 8.24 1.78
C LEU A 82 -5.69 9.07 0.55
N ASP A 83 -6.94 9.53 0.47
CA ASP A 83 -7.43 10.40 -0.61
C ASP A 83 -7.01 11.88 -0.43
N GLY A 84 -6.46 12.21 0.74
CA GLY A 84 -6.13 13.57 1.15
C GLY A 84 -4.63 13.85 1.09
N GLU A 85 -4.09 14.40 2.18
CA GLU A 85 -2.71 14.88 2.21
C GLU A 85 -1.66 13.79 2.46
N LEU A 86 -2.06 12.59 2.92
CA LEU A 86 -1.12 11.55 3.32
C LEU A 86 -0.12 11.16 2.22
N PRO A 87 -0.53 10.98 0.95
CA PRO A 87 0.42 10.66 -0.13
C PRO A 87 1.54 11.69 -0.24
N SER A 88 1.19 12.98 -0.26
CA SER A 88 2.15 14.08 -0.39
C SER A 88 3.08 14.20 0.82
N ARG A 89 2.58 13.92 2.03
CA ARG A 89 3.39 13.93 3.26
C ARG A 89 4.40 12.81 3.27
N VAL A 90 4.02 11.62 2.81
CA VAL A 90 4.94 10.49 2.67
C VAL A 90 6.02 10.78 1.64
N GLU A 91 5.67 11.36 0.50
CA GLU A 91 6.64 11.75 -0.52
C GLU A 91 7.64 12.80 0.00
N MET A 92 7.16 13.84 0.68
CA MET A 92 8.02 14.84 1.33
C MET A 92 8.98 14.21 2.33
N MET A 93 8.49 13.29 3.16
CA MET A 93 9.28 12.61 4.17
C MET A 93 10.35 11.71 3.54
N LEU A 94 10.03 10.94 2.49
CA LEU A 94 11.02 10.14 1.75
C LEU A 94 12.12 11.04 1.16
N GLY A 95 11.77 12.19 0.60
CA GLY A 95 12.74 13.17 0.13
C GLY A 95 13.62 13.76 1.25
N HIS A 96 13.12 13.83 2.49
CA HIS A 96 13.93 14.21 3.64
C HIS A 96 14.91 13.12 4.07
N LEU A 97 14.50 11.84 4.01
CA LEU A 97 15.38 10.71 4.31
C LEU A 97 16.54 10.64 3.29
N GLU A 98 16.24 10.75 2.00
CA GLU A 98 17.27 10.80 0.96
C GLU A 98 18.27 11.94 1.18
N ARG A 99 17.78 13.11 1.62
CA ARG A 99 18.65 14.25 1.93
C ARG A 99 19.50 14.03 3.18
N LEU A 100 19.00 13.32 4.18
CA LEU A 100 19.78 12.95 5.36
C LEU A 100 20.94 12.04 4.97
N ASP A 101 20.70 11.03 4.14
CA ASP A 101 21.75 10.10 3.67
C ASP A 101 22.87 10.84 2.92
N VAL A 102 22.53 11.85 2.11
CA VAL A 102 23.51 12.70 1.43
C VAL A 102 24.35 13.48 2.43
N ILE A 103 23.71 14.11 3.42
CA ILE A 103 24.40 14.90 4.44
C ILE A 103 25.33 14.01 5.29
N ASP A 104 24.88 12.83 5.71
CA ASP A 104 25.70 11.89 6.48
C ASP A 104 26.92 11.42 5.69
N SER A 105 26.76 11.19 4.39
CA SER A 105 27.86 10.84 3.48
C SER A 105 28.89 11.99 3.36
N GLU A 106 28.43 13.24 3.22
CA GLU A 106 29.29 14.42 3.19
C GLU A 106 30.05 14.60 4.51
N LEU A 107 29.36 14.45 5.64
CA LEU A 107 29.97 14.53 6.97
C LEU A 107 31.05 13.46 7.17
N SER A 108 30.80 12.22 6.76
CA SER A 108 31.79 11.14 6.82
C SER A 108 33.03 11.47 5.99
N SER A 109 32.83 11.94 4.76
CA SER A 109 33.94 12.35 3.88
C SER A 109 34.77 13.48 4.48
N MET A 110 34.13 14.48 5.08
CA MET A 110 34.83 15.60 5.73
C MET A 110 35.59 15.17 6.99
N ALA A 111 35.04 14.24 7.76
CA ALA A 111 35.70 13.69 8.94
C ALA A 111 36.96 12.90 8.56
N GLU A 112 36.88 12.07 7.51
CA GLU A 112 38.02 11.32 6.98
C GLU A 112 39.15 12.24 6.48
N GLU A 113 38.80 13.35 5.80
CA GLU A 113 39.78 14.35 5.36
C GLU A 113 40.44 15.05 6.56
N GLY A 114 39.68 15.34 7.62
CA GLY A 114 40.19 15.95 8.85
C GLY A 114 41.15 15.06 9.63
N ASP A 115 40.89 13.75 9.69
CA ASP A 115 41.75 12.76 10.37
C ASP A 115 43.05 12.46 9.59
N ALA A 116 43.11 12.82 8.31
CA ALA A 116 44.27 12.61 7.45
C ALA A 116 45.32 13.75 7.49
N LEU A 117 45.03 14.85 8.21
CA LEU A 117 45.89 16.03 8.37
C LEU A 117 46.70 16.02 9.68
#